data_AF-A0A1Z4I260-F1
#
_entry.id   AF-A0A1Z4I260-F1
#
_cell.length_a   1.000
_cell.length_b   1.000
_cell.length_c   1.000
_cell.angle_alpha   90.00
_cell.angle_beta   90.00
_cell.angle_gamma   90.00
#
_symmetry.space_group_name_H-M   'P 1'
#
loop_
_entity.id
_entity.type
_entity.pdbx_description
1 polymer ?
#
loop_
_entity_poly.entity_id
_entity_poly.type
_entity_poly.pdbx_seq_one_letter_code
_entity_poly.pdbx_strand_id
1 'polypeptide(L)' 'MAKIPATSNYNFSSDPDIWNSLQYAIAASSGFQRWQLESNIQLKELRLEQQVQRYLRETLETLAY' A
#
# COMPACT_ATOMS: atom_id res chain seq x y z
N MET A 1 16.44 -22.86 -13.91
CA MET A 1 15.86 -21.63 -14.50
C MET A 1 14.43 -21.50 -14.01
N ALA A 2 14.18 -20.67 -13.00
CA ALA A 2 12.83 -20.47 -12.47
C ALA A 2 12.03 -19.59 -13.45
N LYS A 3 10.97 -20.16 -14.05
CA LYS A 3 10.03 -19.42 -14.89
C LYS A 3 9.11 -18.62 -13.97
N ILE A 4 9.21 -17.31 -14.01
CA ILE A 4 8.25 -16.39 -13.40
C ILE A 4 7.13 -16.22 -14.43
N PRO A 5 5.91 -16.74 -14.22
CA PRO A 5 4.80 -16.43 -15.10
C PRO A 5 4.38 -14.98 -14.84
N ALA A 6 4.80 -14.07 -15.72
CA ALA A 6 4.20 -12.74 -15.82
C ALA A 6 2.81 -12.89 -16.45
N THR A 7 1.80 -13.23 -15.65
CA THR A 7 0.40 -13.11 -16.06
C THR A 7 -0.03 -11.65 -15.94
N SER A 8 0.42 -10.87 -16.91
CA SER A 8 -0.01 -9.48 -17.14
C SER A 8 -1.37 -9.50 -17.84
N ASN A 9 -2.45 -9.67 -17.08
CA ASN A 9 -3.78 -9.25 -17.52
C ASN A 9 -4.54 -8.67 -16.33
N TYR A 10 -4.02 -7.56 -15.81
CA TYR A 10 -4.68 -6.79 -14.77
C TYR A 10 -5.89 -6.08 -15.38
N ASN A 11 -7.06 -6.72 -15.29
CA ASN A 11 -8.34 -6.02 -15.36
C ASN A 11 -8.41 -5.12 -14.12
N PHE A 12 -7.80 -3.94 -14.19
CA PHE A 12 -7.68 -2.95 -13.10
C PHE A 12 -9.02 -2.44 -12.55
N SER A 13 -10.15 -2.82 -13.14
CA SER A 13 -11.39 -2.06 -13.02
C SER A 13 -12.36 -2.54 -11.93
N SER A 14 -12.21 -3.73 -11.32
CA SER A 14 -13.19 -4.16 -10.32
C SER A 14 -12.82 -5.35 -9.43
N ASP A 15 -11.55 -5.69 -9.25
CA ASP A 15 -11.16 -6.82 -8.40
C ASP A 15 -10.78 -6.32 -6.99
N PRO A 16 -11.67 -6.43 -5.99
CA PRO A 16 -11.34 -6.09 -4.60
C PRO A 16 -10.15 -6.91 -4.08
N ASP A 17 -9.91 -8.10 -4.63
CA ASP A 17 -8.74 -8.93 -4.33
C ASP A 17 -7.41 -8.27 -4.71
N ILE A 18 -7.35 -7.59 -5.85
CA ILE A 18 -6.12 -6.89 -6.30
C ILE A 18 -5.83 -5.72 -5.36
N TRP A 19 -6.85 -4.96 -4.99
CA TRP A 19 -6.71 -3.84 -4.07
C TRP A 19 -6.25 -4.32 -2.68
N ASN A 20 -6.87 -5.37 -2.14
CA ASN A 20 -6.44 -5.96 -0.87
C ASN A 20 -4.99 -6.44 -0.94
N SER A 21 -4.60 -7.17 -2.00
CA SER A 21 -3.22 -7.63 -2.17
C SER A 21 -2.22 -6.48 -2.24
N LEU A 22 -2.56 -5.38 -2.91
CA LEU A 22 -1.72 -4.19 -2.98
C LEU A 22 -1.53 -3.57 -1.59
N GLN A 23 -2.61 -3.48 -0.81
CA GLN A 23 -2.56 -2.93 0.54
C GLN A 23 -1.66 -3.75 1.45
N TYR A 24 -1.75 -5.08 1.39
CA TYR A 24 -0.85 -5.95 2.14
C TYR A 24 0.61 -5.80 1.69
N ALA A 25 0.87 -5.68 0.39
CA ALA A 25 2.22 -5.46 -0.13
C ALA A 25 2.81 -4.13 0.35
N ILE A 26 2.00 -3.06 0.37
CA ILE A 26 2.40 -1.75 0.92
C ILE A 26 2.63 -1.88 2.44
N ALA A 27 1.73 -2.55 3.16
CA ALA A 27 1.85 -2.76 4.60
C ALA A 27 3.14 -3.49 5.01
N ALA A 28 3.55 -4.46 4.19
CA ALA A 28 4.77 -5.22 4.37
C ALA A 28 6.03 -4.47 3.95
N SER A 29 5.90 -3.31 3.28
CA SER A 29 7.04 -2.53 2.82
C SER A 29 7.71 -1.78 3.97
N SER A 30 9.04 -1.72 3.92
CA SER A 30 9.84 -1.07 4.97
C SER A 30 9.56 0.43 5.10
N GLY A 31 9.17 1.10 4.00
CA GLY A 31 8.80 2.51 4.00
C GLY A 31 7.51 2.76 4.78
N PHE A 32 6.49 1.93 4.54
CA PHE A 32 5.22 2.02 5.26
C PHE A 32 5.37 1.69 6.75
N GLN A 33 6.14 0.65 7.10
CA GLN A 33 6.38 0.27 8.49
C GLN A 33 7.05 1.39 9.29
N ARG A 34 8.04 2.07 8.68
CA ARG A 34 8.70 3.24 9.30
C ARG A 34 7.74 4.41 9.45
N TRP A 35 7.01 4.76 8.38
CA TRP A 35 5.99 5.80 8.42
C TRP A 35 4.91 5.51 9.49
N GLN A 36 4.51 4.25 9.66
CA GLN A 36 3.55 3.84 10.69
C GLN A 36 4.14 3.97 12.10
N LEU A 37 5.43 3.69 12.30
CA LEU A 37 6.12 3.87 13.57
C LEU A 37 6.24 5.35 13.97
N GLU A 38 6.60 6.19 12.99
CA GLU A 38 6.72 7.65 13.11
C GLU A 38 5.35 8.34 13.22
N SER A 39 4.30 7.70 12.70
CA SER A 39 2.92 8.15 12.79
C SER A 39 2.35 8.06 14.22
N ASN A 40 1.46 9.01 14.54
CA ASN A 40 0.78 9.12 15.82
C ASN A 40 -0.03 7.86 16.18
N ILE A 41 -0.23 7.61 17.48
CA ILE A 41 -0.99 6.44 17.99
C ILE A 41 -2.40 6.36 17.37
N GLN A 42 -3.03 7.50 17.12
CA GLN A 42 -4.35 7.56 16.48
C GLN A 42 -4.38 7.00 15.05
N LEU A 43 -3.25 7.01 14.32
CA LEU A 43 -3.15 6.38 13.00
C LEU A 43 -3.02 4.87 13.11
N LYS A 44 -2.38 4.36 14.16
CA LYS A 44 -2.26 2.92 14.42
C LYS A 44 -3.61 2.29 14.79
N GLU A 45 -4.53 3.07 15.33
CA GLU A 45 -5.91 2.64 15.62
C GLU A 45 -6.80 2.59 14.38
N LEU A 46 -6.38 3.17 13.25
CA LEU A 46 -7.13 3.11 12.00
C LEU A 46 -7.00 1.74 11.34
N ARG A 47 -7.98 1.39 10.50
CA ARG A 47 -7.89 0.20 9.65
C ARG A 47 -6.74 0.32 8.66
N LEU A 48 -6.15 -0.81 8.29
CA LEU A 48 -5.05 -0.88 7.31
C LEU A 48 -5.37 -0.09 6.03
N GLU A 49 -6.60 -0.20 5.54
CA GLU A 49 -7.09 0.53 4.38
C GLU A 49 -6.85 2.04 4.48
N GLN A 50 -7.20 2.63 5.64
CA GLN A 50 -7.07 4.06 5.89
C GLN A 50 -5.62 4.48 6.13
N GLN A 51 -4.83 3.62 6.77
CA GLN A 51 -3.40 3.86 6.95
C GLN A 51 -2.69 3.88 5.59
N VAL A 52 -2.96 2.89 4.73
CA VAL A 52 -2.40 2.81 3.36
C VAL A 52 -2.84 4.01 2.53
N GLN A 53 -4.11 4.39 2.57
CA GLN A 53 -4.61 5.55 1.84
C GLN A 53 -3.91 6.85 2.27
N ARG A 54 -3.68 7.01 3.58
CA ARG A 54 -3.03 8.20 4.13
C ARG A 54 -1.53 8.23 3.81
N TYR A 55 -0.84 7.10 3.94
CA TYR A 55 0.55 6.96 3.50
C TYR A 55 0.73 7.32 2.03
N LEU A 56 -0.10 6.76 1.15
CA LEU A 56 -0.05 7.06 -0.28
C LEU A 56 -0.28 8.55 -0.54
N ARG A 57 -1.26 9.15 0.13
CA ARG A 57 -1.55 10.58 0.01
C ARG A 57 -0.34 11.44 0.40
N GLU A 58 0.25 11.21 1.57
CA GLU A 58 1.41 11.97 2.03
C GLU A 58 2.64 11.76 1.13
N THR A 59 2.86 10.52 0.67
CA THR A 59 3.97 10.19 -0.25
C THR A 59 3.80 10.89 -1.60
N LEU A 60 2.57 10.96 -2.11
CA LEU A 60 2.25 11.68 -3.35
C LEU A 60 2.36 13.20 -3.19
N GLU A 61 1.93 13.75 -2.05
CA GLU A 61 2.09 15.19 -1.75
C GLU A 61 3.56 15.59 -1.68
N THR A 62 4.43 14.69 -1.19
CA THR A 62 5.88 14.93 -1.09
C THR A 62 6.59 14.89 -2.45
N LEU A 63 6.04 14.16 -3.43
CA LEU A 63 6.60 14.04 -4.79
C LEU A 63 6.05 15.10 -5.77
N ALA A 64 5.04 15.87 -5.37
CA ALA A 64 4.39 16.89 -6.21
C ALA A 64 5.06 18.27 -6.16
N TYR A 65 6.21 18.39 -5.48
CA TYR A 65 7.06 19.59 -5.39
C TYR A 65 8.32 19.42 -6.24
#